data_AF-A0A349W699-F1
#
_entry.id   AF-A0A349W699-F1
#
_cell.length_a   1.000
_cell.length_b   1.000
_cell.length_c   1.000
_cell.angle_alpha   90.00
_cell.angle_beta   90.00
_cell.angle_gamma   90.00
#
_symmetry.space_group_name_H-M   'P 1'
#
loop_
_entity.id
_entity.type
_entity.pdbx_description
1 polymer ?
#
loop_
_entity_poly.entity_id
_entity_poly.type
_entity_poly.pdbx_seq_one_letter_code
_entity_poly.pdbx_strand_id
1 'polypeptide(L)'
;KISAIPGLGPDPRIAQREEEAKAIGGACRHAPRGLEDCYTLNPKANKAAVFTGWKDMDQYMRDNKIEGTPSVISAPAKPAASDNIETESRSTPASKKS
;
A
#
# COMPACT_ATOMS: atom_id res chain seq x y z
N LYS A 1 -0.89 22.66 22.19
CA LYS A 1 0.36 22.08 21.62
C LYS A 1 0.93 21.14 22.67
N ILE A 2 0.74 19.84 22.49
CA ILE A 2 1.01 18.78 23.50
C ILE A 2 2.51 18.43 23.57
N SER A 3 3.33 19.00 22.68
CA SER A 3 4.74 18.65 22.45
C SER A 3 5.75 19.18 23.48
N ALA A 4 5.33 19.69 24.64
CA ALA A 4 6.22 20.37 25.59
C ALA A 4 6.14 19.85 27.04
N ILE A 5 5.53 18.68 27.28
CA ILE A 5 5.53 18.05 28.61
C ILE A 5 6.74 17.10 28.68
N PRO A 6 7.75 17.37 29.53
CA PRO A 6 8.91 16.49 29.69
C PRO A 6 8.44 15.10 30.15
N GLY A 7 8.72 14.06 29.35
CA GLY A 7 8.37 12.66 29.66
C GLY A 7 7.35 12.02 28.72
N LEU A 8 6.66 12.79 27.86
CA LEU A 8 5.99 12.24 26.68
C LEU A 8 7.01 12.18 25.55
N GLY A 9 7.19 11.00 24.94
CA GLY A 9 8.16 10.76 23.87
C GLY A 9 7.94 11.61 22.60
N PRO A 10 8.53 11.22 21.46
CA PRO A 10 8.34 11.97 20.21
C PRO A 10 6.85 12.18 19.91
N ASP A 11 6.52 13.31 19.26
CA ASP A 11 5.14 13.67 18.91
C ASP A 11 4.41 12.44 18.36
N PRO A 12 3.24 12.07 18.91
CA PRO A 12 2.57 10.81 18.58
C PRO A 12 2.32 10.65 17.08
N ARG A 13 2.20 11.75 16.33
CA ARG A 13 2.04 11.74 14.88
C ARG A 13 3.30 11.32 14.13
N ILE A 14 4.47 11.62 14.68
CA ILE A 14 5.76 11.20 14.12
C ILE A 14 5.99 9.72 14.40
N ALA A 15 5.75 9.29 15.65
CA ALA A 15 5.82 7.88 16.02
C ALA A 15 4.88 7.04 15.14
N GLN A 16 3.63 7.48 14.99
CA GLN A 16 2.65 6.82 14.12
C GLN A 16 3.15 6.72 12.68
N ARG A 17 3.67 7.79 12.07
CA ARG A 17 4.19 7.74 10.69
C ARG A 17 5.36 6.76 10.51
N GLU A 18 6.20 6.62 11.53
CA GLU A 18 7.30 5.67 11.51
C GLU A 18 6.81 4.23 11.62
N GLU A 19 5.84 3.97 12.49
CA GLU A 19 5.19 2.66 12.64
C GLU A 19 4.43 2.25 11.38
N GLU A 20 3.70 3.17 10.76
CA GLU A 20 3.04 2.96 9.46
C GLU A 20 4.08 2.59 8.38
N ALA A 21 5.21 3.29 8.34
CA ALA A 21 6.28 2.98 7.39
C ALA A 21 6.88 1.58 7.64
N LYS A 22 7.09 1.18 8.90
CA LYS A 22 7.52 -0.20 9.24
C LYS A 22 6.48 -1.23 8.81
N ALA A 23 5.20 -0.98 9.07
CA ALA A 23 4.11 -1.86 8.67
C ALA A 23 4.06 -2.05 7.14
N ILE A 24 4.22 -0.97 6.37
CA ILE A 24 4.34 -1.00 4.91
C ILE A 24 5.50 -1.91 4.47
N GLY A 25 6.68 -1.74 5.07
CA GLY A 25 7.85 -2.56 4.77
C GLY A 25 7.63 -4.05 5.03
N GLY A 26 7.02 -4.38 6.18
CA GLY A 26 6.66 -5.75 6.51
C GLY A 26 5.66 -6.33 5.51
N ALA A 27 4.61 -5.59 5.17
CA ALA A 27 3.64 -6.00 4.16
C ALA A 27 4.29 -6.23 2.78
N CYS A 28 5.22 -5.38 2.37
CA CYS A 28 5.98 -5.55 1.14
C CYS A 28 6.80 -6.84 1.13
N ARG A 29 7.44 -7.21 2.25
CA ARG A 29 8.19 -8.46 2.33
C ARG A 29 7.28 -9.68 2.24
N HIS A 30 6.17 -9.65 2.98
CA HIS A 30 5.16 -10.69 2.94
C HIS A 30 4.53 -10.85 1.55
N ALA A 31 4.52 -9.77 0.75
CA ALA A 31 4.01 -9.71 -0.62
C ALA A 31 5.01 -10.12 -1.72
N PRO A 32 5.96 -11.02 -1.42
CA PRO A 32 7.28 -11.18 -2.06
C PRO A 32 7.81 -10.01 -2.91
N ARG A 33 7.70 -8.75 -2.46
CA ARG A 33 8.20 -7.59 -3.24
C ARG A 33 9.61 -7.17 -2.84
N GLY A 34 10.34 -6.66 -3.84
CA GLY A 34 11.59 -5.95 -3.63
C GLY A 34 11.38 -4.56 -3.03
N LEU A 35 12.44 -4.02 -2.39
CA LEU A 35 12.38 -2.70 -1.74
C LEU A 35 12.16 -1.55 -2.72
N GLU A 36 12.76 -1.62 -3.92
CA GLU A 36 12.59 -0.58 -4.95
C GLU A 36 11.13 -0.41 -5.36
N ASP A 37 10.39 -1.51 -5.49
CA ASP A 37 8.95 -1.48 -5.75
C ASP A 37 8.18 -0.93 -4.53
N CYS A 38 8.54 -1.37 -3.32
CA CYS A 38 7.93 -0.86 -2.10
C CYS A 38 8.08 0.67 -1.94
N TYR A 39 9.24 1.22 -2.29
CA TYR A 39 9.48 2.68 -2.29
C TYR A 39 8.70 3.41 -3.38
N THR A 40 8.55 2.78 -4.55
CA THR A 40 7.79 3.34 -5.67
C THR A 40 6.30 3.42 -5.34
N LEU A 41 5.75 2.39 -4.69
CA LEU A 41 4.35 2.34 -4.26
C LEU A 41 4.06 3.26 -3.06
N ASN A 42 5.07 3.56 -2.24
CA ASN A 42 4.91 4.31 -0.99
C ASN A 42 5.85 5.53 -0.90
N PRO A 43 5.74 6.52 -1.81
CA PRO A 43 6.69 7.63 -1.89
C PRO A 43 6.67 8.58 -0.68
N LYS A 44 5.59 8.53 0.12
CA LYS A 44 5.44 9.33 1.35
C LYS A 44 5.96 8.63 2.61
N ALA A 45 6.25 7.33 2.52
CA ALA A 45 6.75 6.57 3.65
C ALA A 45 8.24 6.86 3.88
N ASN A 46 8.67 6.86 5.14
CA ASN A 46 10.09 7.00 5.46
C ASN A 46 10.82 5.72 5.01
N LYS A 47 11.68 5.85 3.98
CA LYS A 47 12.41 4.72 3.39
C LYS A 47 13.21 3.91 4.42
N ALA A 48 13.81 4.57 5.41
CA ALA A 48 14.58 3.88 6.45
C ALA A 48 13.67 3.01 7.34
N ALA A 49 12.50 3.53 7.72
CA ALA A 49 11.53 2.79 8.53
C ALA A 49 10.89 1.64 7.73
N VAL A 50 10.60 1.85 6.44
CA VAL A 50 10.17 0.79 5.51
C VAL A 50 11.22 -0.32 5.44
N PHE A 51 12.49 0.02 5.26
CA PHE A 51 13.56 -0.97 5.23
C PHE A 51 13.66 -1.77 6.54
N THR A 52 13.56 -1.10 7.68
CA THR A 52 13.56 -1.76 8.99
C THR A 52 12.43 -2.77 9.09
N GLY A 53 11.18 -2.36 8.83
CA GLY A 53 10.03 -3.27 8.87
C GLY A 53 10.11 -4.41 7.86
N TRP A 54 10.70 -4.17 6.68
CA TRP A 54 10.95 -5.21 5.68
C TRP A 54 11.94 -6.27 6.19
N LYS A 55 13.06 -5.85 6.81
CA LYS A 55 14.05 -6.77 7.40
C LYS A 55 13.46 -7.58 8.55
N ASP A 56 12.72 -6.93 9.42
CA ASP A 56 12.14 -7.58 10.60
C ASP A 56 11.14 -8.65 10.16
N MET A 57 10.32 -8.36 9.13
CA MET A 57 9.43 -9.36 8.53
C MET A 57 10.19 -10.45 7.76
N ASP A 58 11.29 -10.13 7.06
CA ASP A 58 12.11 -11.15 6.38
C ASP A 58 12.69 -12.14 7.38
N GLN A 59 13.25 -11.63 8.47
CA GLN A 59 13.79 -12.45 9.54
C GLN A 59 12.70 -13.32 10.16
N TYR A 60 11.56 -12.72 10.53
CA TYR A 60 10.41 -13.45 11.05
C TYR A 60 9.94 -14.57 10.11
N MET A 61 9.80 -14.30 8.81
CA MET A 61 9.37 -15.30 7.84
C MET A 61 10.40 -16.43 7.67
N ARG A 62 11.70 -16.13 7.70
CA ARG A 62 12.76 -17.16 7.63
C ARG A 62 12.78 -18.05 8.85
N ASP A 63 12.72 -17.44 10.04
CA ASP A 63 12.76 -18.17 11.31
C ASP A 63 11.55 -19.10 11.47
N ASN A 64 10.41 -18.69 10.94
CA ASN A 64 9.14 -19.42 11.06
C ASN A 64 8.74 -20.20 9.80
N LYS A 65 9.59 -20.24 8.76
CA LYS A 65 9.33 -20.93 7.47
C LYS A 65 8.00 -20.49 6.83
N ILE A 66 7.71 -19.19 6.89
CA ILE A 66 6.48 -18.61 6.34
C ILE A 66 6.74 -18.26 4.87
N GLU A 67 5.89 -18.79 3.99
CA GLU A 67 5.87 -18.38 2.59
C GLU A 67 5.11 -17.07 2.43
N GLY A 68 5.62 -16.21 1.54
CA GLY A 68 4.96 -14.95 1.24
C GLY A 68 3.75 -15.14 0.34
N THR A 69 2.74 -14.30 0.51
CA THR A 69 1.54 -14.31 -0.30
C THR A 69 1.65 -13.28 -1.41
N PRO A 70 1.66 -13.66 -2.71
CA PRO A 70 1.74 -12.70 -3.79
C PRO A 70 0.59 -11.70 -3.67
N SER A 71 0.92 -10.41 -3.70
CA SER A 71 -0.11 -9.39 -3.61
C SER A 71 -0.91 -9.29 -4.90
N VAL A 72 -2.22 -9.21 -4.79
CA VAL A 72 -3.09 -8.82 -5.88
C VAL A 72 -3.46 -7.35 -5.67
N ILE A 73 -2.68 -6.44 -6.24
CA ILE A 73 -3.12 -5.04 -6.38
C ILE A 73 -3.92 -4.98 -7.68
N SER A 74 -5.24 -5.11 -7.58
CA SER A 74 -6.13 -4.64 -8.64
C SER A 74 -5.84 -3.16 -8.83
N ALA A 75 -5.55 -2.71 -10.05
CA ALA A 75 -5.37 -1.28 -10.32
C ALA A 75 -6.54 -0.51 -9.68
N PRO A 76 -6.30 0.58 -8.91
CA PRO A 76 -7.38 1.36 -8.37
C PRO A 76 -8.26 1.77 -9.55
N ALA A 77 -9.54 1.40 -9.51
CA ALA A 77 -10.50 1.81 -10.51
C ALA A 77 -10.37 3.33 -10.63
N LYS A 78 -10.06 3.82 -11.85
CA LYS A 78 -10.16 5.25 -12.13
C LYS A 78 -11.53 5.69 -11.60
N PRO A 79 -11.61 6.70 -10.71
CA PRO A 79 -12.91 7.17 -10.25
C PRO A 79 -13.73 7.48 -11.51
N ALA A 80 -14.80 6.71 -11.69
CA ALA A 80 -15.72 6.95 -12.78
C ALA A 80 -16.20 8.39 -12.60
N ALA A 81 -15.91 9.24 -13.58
CA ALA A 81 -16.55 10.53 -13.67
C ALA A 81 -18.05 10.27 -13.61
N SER A 82 -18.68 10.62 -12.49
CA SER A 82 -20.12 10.68 -12.38
C SER A 82 -20.58 11.84 -13.25
N ASP A 83 -21.05 11.51 -14.45
CA ASP A 83 -22.05 12.32 -15.14
C ASP A 83 -23.23 11.40 -15.44
N ASN A 84 -24.28 11.59 -14.63
CA ASN A 84 -25.63 11.12 -14.91
C ASN A 84 -26.12 11.81 -16.17
N ILE A 85 -26.45 11.07 -17.24
CA ILE A 85 -27.70 11.26 -17.98
C ILE A 85 -28.22 9.88 -18.44
N GLU A 86 -29.37 9.55 -17.88
CA GLU A 86 -30.25 8.44 -18.20
C GLU A 86 -31.12 8.80 -19.41
N THR A 87 -31.09 8.04 -20.51
CA THR A 87 -32.30 7.75 -21.33
C THR A 87 -32.08 6.56 -22.28
N GLU A 88 -32.82 5.49 -22.00
CA GLU A 88 -33.54 4.60 -22.93
C GLU A 88 -32.97 4.28 -24.33
N SER A 89 -32.68 2.99 -24.58
CA SER A 89 -33.51 2.11 -25.42
C SER A 89 -32.69 1.01 -26.13
N ARG A 90 -33.29 -0.18 -26.10
CA ARG A 90 -32.87 -1.50 -26.56
C ARG A 90 -32.86 -1.57 -28.10
N SER A 91 -31.80 -2.15 -28.69
CA SER A 91 -31.85 -3.29 -29.65
C SER A 91 -30.57 -3.39 -30.51
N THR A 92 -29.86 -4.51 -30.40
CA THR A 92 -28.82 -5.05 -31.31
C THR A 92 -29.40 -5.46 -32.69
N PRO A 93 -28.64 -6.01 -33.67
CA PRO A 93 -27.18 -6.03 -33.96
C PRO A 93 -26.85 -5.69 -35.45
N ALA A 94 -25.58 -5.48 -35.83
CA ALA A 94 -25.11 -5.79 -37.19
C ALA A 94 -23.57 -5.87 -37.35
N SER A 95 -23.15 -7.03 -37.82
CA SER A 95 -21.83 -7.42 -38.34
C SER A 95 -21.34 -6.54 -39.49
N LYS A 96 -20.02 -6.25 -39.56
CA LYS A 96 -19.21 -6.52 -40.76
C LYS A 96 -17.70 -6.36 -40.53
N LYS A 97 -17.03 -7.48 -40.78
CA LYS A 97 -15.63 -7.68 -41.10
C LYS A 97 -15.39 -7.18 -42.54
N SER A 98 -14.36 -6.37 -42.78
CA SER A 98 -13.53 -6.42 -43.99
C SER A 98 -12.24 -5.64 -43.76
#